data_AF-A0A7C4B3V8-F1
#
_entry.id   AF-A0A7C4B3V8-F1
#
_cell.length_a   1.000
_cell.length_b   1.000
_cell.length_c   1.000
_cell.angle_alpha   90.00
_cell.angle_beta   90.00
_cell.angle_gamma   90.00
#
_symmetry.space_group_name_H-M   'P 1'
#
loop_
_entity.id
_entity.type
_entity.pdbx_description
1 polymer ?
#
loop_
_entity_poly.entity_id
_entity_poly.type
_entity_poly.pdbx_seq_one_letter_code
_entity_poly.pdbx_strand_id
1 'polypeptide(L)'
;MKARSGHILLKKRMDWAELQEVYAEVFTTFLKETKQWNESEPEINETLLYMNILDLKRNKKPEGYNRPGFMRMFFPIREDGKIEFCIYKNSRSAEVVAITENIARILEKNGIEHEILFDKMLLHANKKK
;
A
#
# COMPACT_ATOMS: atom_id res chain seq x y z
N MET A 1 18.74 -6.68 0.96
CA MET A 1 18.02 -7.14 -0.26
C MET A 1 17.48 -5.93 -1.02
N LYS A 2 17.25 -5.99 -2.34
CA LYS A 2 16.57 -4.92 -3.12
C LYS A 2 15.42 -5.51 -3.93
N ALA A 3 14.26 -4.85 -3.91
CA ALA A 3 13.07 -5.24 -4.65
C ALA A 3 12.51 -4.06 -5.44
N ARG A 4 11.83 -4.34 -6.56
CA ARG A 4 11.09 -3.35 -7.35
C ARG A 4 9.68 -3.18 -6.82
N SER A 5 9.07 -4.27 -6.36
CA SER A 5 7.78 -4.24 -5.69
C SER A 5 7.78 -5.08 -4.41
N GLY A 6 7.05 -4.59 -3.41
CA GLY A 6 6.66 -5.34 -2.23
C GLY A 6 5.15 -5.49 -2.20
N HIS A 7 4.69 -6.65 -1.76
CA HIS A 7 3.29 -7.02 -1.76
C HIS A 7 2.94 -7.53 -0.37
N ILE A 8 1.87 -7.02 0.21
CA ILE A 8 1.36 -7.46 1.50
C ILE A 8 -0.03 -8.04 1.25
N LEU A 9 -0.12 -9.37 1.25
CA LEU A 9 -1.35 -10.10 0.99
C LEU A 9 -2.03 -10.47 2.30
N LEU A 10 -3.24 -9.98 2.52
CA LEU A 10 -3.98 -10.30 3.74
C LEU A 10 -4.50 -11.73 3.67
N LYS A 11 -4.33 -12.50 4.76
CA LYS A 11 -4.65 -13.93 4.75
C LYS A 11 -6.15 -14.19 4.70
N LYS A 12 -6.93 -13.38 5.42
CA LYS A 12 -8.39 -13.47 5.50
C LYS A 12 -9.02 -12.53 4.48
N ARG A 13 -10.21 -12.91 3.99
CA ARG A 13 -11.08 -11.96 3.28
C ARG A 13 -11.59 -10.95 4.30
N MET A 14 -11.56 -9.69 3.93
CA MET A 14 -12.04 -8.59 4.75
C MET A 14 -12.63 -7.51 3.85
N ASP A 15 -13.57 -6.77 4.39
CA ASP A 15 -14.14 -5.60 3.75
C ASP A 15 -13.15 -4.44 3.76
N TRP A 16 -13.18 -3.61 2.72
CA TRP A 16 -12.38 -2.38 2.67
C TRP A 16 -12.69 -1.47 3.86
N ALA A 17 -13.95 -1.49 4.32
CA ALA A 17 -14.36 -0.70 5.49
C ALA A 17 -13.57 -1.04 6.77
N GLU A 18 -13.13 -2.29 6.94
CA GLU A 18 -12.37 -2.73 8.12
C GLU A 18 -10.95 -2.13 8.16
N LEU A 19 -10.39 -1.73 7.01
CA LEU A 19 -9.06 -1.10 6.98
C LEU A 19 -9.03 0.32 7.52
N GLN A 20 -10.18 0.97 7.73
CA GLN A 20 -10.25 2.37 8.17
C GLN A 20 -9.44 2.64 9.43
N GLU A 21 -9.46 1.70 10.38
CA GLU A 21 -8.83 1.86 11.70
C GLU A 21 -7.30 2.00 11.60
N VAL A 22 -6.69 1.37 10.60
CA VAL A 22 -5.23 1.32 10.43
C VAL A 22 -4.73 2.19 9.26
N TYR A 23 -5.63 2.57 8.35
CA TYR A 23 -5.23 3.17 7.06
C TYR A 23 -4.52 4.52 7.21
N ALA A 24 -4.92 5.36 8.17
CA ALA A 24 -4.29 6.65 8.40
C ALA A 24 -2.81 6.52 8.80
N GLU A 25 -2.50 5.53 9.66
CA GLU A 25 -1.13 5.23 10.08
C GLU A 25 -0.31 4.68 8.91
N VAL A 26 -0.88 3.76 8.12
CA VAL A 26 -0.24 3.19 6.92
C VAL A 26 0.09 4.28 5.90
N PHE A 27 -0.89 5.12 5.56
CA PHE A 27 -0.74 6.16 4.55
C PHE A 27 0.27 7.23 4.97
N THR A 28 0.20 7.68 6.22
CA THR A 28 1.12 8.68 6.77
C THR A 28 2.54 8.13 6.85
N THR A 29 2.70 6.89 7.33
CA THR A 29 4.00 6.20 7.36
C THR A 29 4.58 6.08 5.96
N PHE A 30 3.78 5.67 4.97
CA PHE A 30 4.20 5.59 3.58
C PHE A 30 4.76 6.93 3.08
N LEU A 31 4.01 8.03 3.25
CA LEU A 31 4.45 9.34 2.77
C LEU A 31 5.72 9.84 3.45
N LYS A 32 5.82 9.70 4.78
CA LYS A 32 6.98 10.17 5.54
C LYS A 32 8.25 9.38 5.20
N GLU A 33 8.16 8.05 5.23
CA GLU A 33 9.30 7.16 4.96
C GLU A 33 9.79 7.26 3.50
N THR A 34 8.89 7.53 2.56
CA THR A 34 9.25 7.73 1.15
C THR A 34 9.64 9.17 0.82
N LYS A 35 9.61 10.09 1.80
CA LYS A 35 9.84 11.53 1.62
C LYS A 35 8.89 12.18 0.60
N GLN A 36 7.66 11.67 0.56
CA GLN A 36 6.56 12.14 -0.29
C GLN A 36 5.50 12.91 0.50
N TRP A 37 5.75 13.15 1.80
CA TRP A 37 4.97 14.07 2.61
C TRP A 37 5.22 15.52 2.16
N ASN A 38 4.16 16.24 1.81
CA ASN A 38 4.27 17.66 1.44
C ASN A 38 4.33 18.53 2.71
N GLU A 39 5.52 19.00 3.08
CA GLU A 39 5.73 19.88 4.24
C GLU A 39 5.24 21.31 3.99
N SER A 40 5.31 21.79 2.75
CA SER A 40 4.92 23.14 2.36
C SER A 40 3.41 23.34 2.28
N GLU A 41 2.67 22.29 1.93
CA GLU A 41 1.20 22.31 1.77
C GLU A 41 0.58 21.07 2.45
N PRO A 42 0.49 21.05 3.78
CA PRO A 42 -0.04 19.91 4.53
C PRO A 42 -1.47 19.50 4.15
N GLU A 43 -2.29 20.47 3.72
CA GLU A 43 -3.69 20.27 3.31
C GLU A 43 -3.81 19.32 2.11
N ILE A 44 -2.76 19.22 1.28
CA ILE A 44 -2.68 18.24 0.19
C ILE A 44 -2.64 16.82 0.77
N ASN A 45 -1.80 16.58 1.79
CA ASN A 45 -1.68 15.26 2.41
C ASN A 45 -3.01 14.87 3.09
N GLU A 46 -3.65 15.82 3.78
CA GLU A 46 -4.93 15.63 4.46
C GLU A 46 -6.05 15.31 3.46
N THR A 47 -6.12 16.06 2.35
CA THR A 47 -7.11 15.82 1.29
C THR A 47 -6.93 14.43 0.68
N LEU A 48 -5.69 14.03 0.38
CA LEU A 48 -5.41 12.69 -0.16
C LEU A 48 -5.81 11.58 0.80
N LEU A 49 -5.48 11.72 2.10
CA LEU A 49 -5.89 10.77 3.11
C LEU A 49 -7.42 10.72 3.22
N TYR A 50 -8.08 11.87 3.28
CA TYR A 50 -9.54 11.98 3.39
C TYR A 50 -10.27 11.24 2.26
N MET A 51 -9.82 11.42 1.02
CA MET A 51 -10.43 10.75 -0.14
C MET A 51 -10.33 9.23 -0.04
N ASN A 52 -9.17 8.71 0.39
CA ASN A 52 -8.99 7.28 0.61
C ASN A 52 -9.88 6.75 1.74
N ILE A 53 -9.95 7.45 2.87
CA ILE A 53 -10.84 7.08 3.99
C ILE A 53 -12.31 7.09 3.56
N LEU A 54 -12.72 8.05 2.72
CA LEU A 54 -14.09 8.12 2.20
C LEU A 54 -14.43 6.90 1.34
N ASP A 55 -13.49 6.39 0.54
CA ASP A 55 -13.68 5.16 -0.21
C ASP A 55 -13.82 3.95 0.72
N LEU A 56 -12.93 3.81 1.72
CA LEU A 56 -13.03 2.73 2.70
C LEU A 56 -14.37 2.76 3.46
N LYS A 57 -14.84 3.96 3.86
CA LYS A 57 -16.17 4.16 4.49
C LYS A 57 -17.33 3.66 3.64
N ARG A 58 -17.17 3.67 2.33
CA ARG A 58 -18.16 3.19 1.37
C ARG A 58 -17.94 1.71 0.98
N ASN A 59 -17.09 1.01 1.72
CA ASN A 59 -16.59 -0.33 1.41
C ASN A 59 -16.03 -0.44 -0.02
N LYS A 60 -15.33 0.61 -0.47
CA LYS A 60 -14.68 0.68 -1.79
C LYS A 60 -13.17 0.65 -1.63
N LYS A 61 -12.53 0.08 -2.66
CA LYS A 61 -11.09 0.07 -2.77
C LYS A 61 -10.53 1.49 -2.80
N PRO A 62 -9.55 1.83 -1.95
CA PRO A 62 -8.90 3.12 -1.96
C PRO A 62 -7.98 3.28 -3.18
N GLU A 63 -7.66 4.52 -3.54
CA GLU A 63 -6.66 4.85 -4.56
C GLU A 63 -5.24 4.44 -4.10
N GLY A 64 -4.97 4.61 -2.80
CA GLY A 64 -3.62 4.63 -2.25
C GLY A 64 -2.91 5.96 -2.52
N TYR A 65 -1.62 5.87 -2.77
CA TYR A 65 -0.81 6.94 -3.34
C TYR A 65 -0.32 6.48 -4.72
N ASN A 66 -1.24 6.42 -5.69
CA ASN A 66 -0.96 5.89 -7.02
C ASN A 66 -0.64 7.02 -8.04
N ARG A 67 0.37 7.82 -7.72
CA ARG A 67 0.73 9.00 -8.51
C ARG A 67 2.10 8.84 -9.18
N PRO A 68 2.37 9.51 -10.31
CA PRO A 68 3.73 9.65 -10.81
C PRO A 68 4.61 10.24 -9.71
N GLY A 69 5.77 9.65 -9.47
CA GLY A 69 6.62 10.03 -8.36
C GLY A 69 7.66 8.96 -8.03
N PHE A 70 8.27 9.11 -6.86
CA PHE A 70 9.36 8.26 -6.39
C PHE A 70 8.88 6.82 -6.11
N MET A 71 7.80 6.68 -5.36
CA MET A 71 7.21 5.40 -5.01
C MET A 71 5.69 5.50 -5.02
N ARG A 72 5.04 4.37 -5.33
CA ARG A 72 3.58 4.25 -5.35
C ARG A 72 3.15 3.22 -4.33
N MET A 73 2.01 3.49 -3.69
CA MET A 73 1.25 2.50 -2.93
C MET A 73 -0.12 2.39 -3.59
N PHE A 74 -0.51 1.19 -3.99
CA PHE A 74 -1.81 0.95 -4.60
C PHE A 74 -2.33 -0.43 -4.25
N PHE A 75 -3.60 -0.66 -4.58
CA PHE A 75 -4.33 -1.87 -4.22
C PHE A 75 -4.82 -2.54 -5.51
N PRO A 76 -4.22 -3.66 -5.95
CA PRO A 76 -4.76 -4.44 -7.05
C PRO A 76 -6.04 -5.18 -6.64
N ILE A 77 -6.99 -5.31 -7.56
CA ILE A 77 -8.16 -6.18 -7.38
C ILE A 77 -7.72 -7.61 -7.66
N ARG A 78 -8.02 -8.52 -6.73
CA ARG A 78 -7.71 -9.95 -6.86
C ARG A 78 -8.97 -10.77 -7.10
N GLU A 79 -8.83 -11.85 -7.87
CA GLU A 79 -9.91 -12.80 -8.14
C GLU A 79 -10.33 -13.58 -6.89
N ASP A 80 -9.39 -13.84 -5.98
CA ASP A 80 -9.64 -14.53 -4.72
C ASP A 80 -10.33 -13.64 -3.66
N GLY A 81 -10.61 -12.37 -3.99
CA GLY A 81 -11.29 -11.40 -3.12
C GLY A 81 -10.46 -10.94 -1.91
N LYS A 82 -9.18 -11.33 -1.81
CA LYS A 82 -8.30 -10.88 -0.74
C LYS A 82 -7.75 -9.50 -1.06
N ILE A 83 -7.47 -8.72 -0.01
CA ILE A 83 -6.83 -7.42 -0.15
C ILE A 83 -5.32 -7.61 -0.26
N GLU A 84 -4.72 -6.86 -1.20
CA GLU A 84 -3.28 -6.78 -1.39
C GLU A 84 -2.86 -5.31 -1.38
N PHE A 85 -1.83 -5.00 -0.60
CA PHE A 85 -1.11 -3.73 -0.70
C PHE A 85 0.07 -3.95 -1.64
N CYS A 86 0.22 -3.11 -2.66
CA CYS A 86 1.39 -3.12 -3.53
C CYS A 86 2.17 -1.82 -3.35
N ILE A 87 3.42 -1.95 -2.91
CA ILE A 87 4.40 -0.88 -2.91
C ILE A 87 5.30 -1.06 -4.12
N TYR A 88 5.43 -0.03 -4.95
CA TYR A 88 6.11 -0.13 -6.23
C TYR A 88 7.02 1.08 -6.49
N LYS A 89 8.21 0.78 -7.01
CA LYS A 89 9.15 1.76 -7.56
C LYS A 89 9.60 1.32 -8.95
N ASN A 90 9.93 2.26 -9.83
CA ASN A 90 10.39 1.93 -11.18
C ASN A 90 11.71 1.16 -11.21
N SER A 91 12.56 1.33 -10.19
CA SER A 91 13.84 0.63 -10.02
C SER A 91 13.85 -0.21 -8.74
N ARG A 92 14.70 -1.25 -8.71
CA ARG A 92 14.90 -2.07 -7.50
C ARG A 92 15.55 -1.22 -6.41
N SER A 93 14.94 -1.14 -5.23
CA SER A 93 15.45 -0.38 -4.09
C SER A 93 15.36 -1.20 -2.80
N ALA A 94 16.27 -0.92 -1.86
CA ALA A 94 16.16 -1.42 -0.49
C ALA A 94 15.03 -0.70 0.25
N GLU A 95 14.71 0.54 -0.13
CA GLU A 95 13.61 1.31 0.46
C GLU A 95 12.25 0.64 0.23
N VAL A 96 12.04 0.00 -0.94
CA VAL A 96 10.80 -0.77 -1.22
C VAL A 96 10.65 -1.90 -0.21
N VAL A 97 11.74 -2.61 0.10
CA VAL A 97 11.75 -3.68 1.10
C VAL A 97 11.44 -3.09 2.48
N ALA A 98 12.17 -2.06 2.89
CA ALA A 98 12.01 -1.43 4.19
C ALA A 98 10.59 -0.90 4.43
N ILE A 99 10.00 -0.16 3.48
CA ILE A 99 8.65 0.37 3.66
C ILE A 99 7.58 -0.71 3.64
N THR A 100 7.77 -1.78 2.85
CA THR A 100 6.86 -2.92 2.84
C THR A 100 6.85 -3.60 4.21
N GLU A 101 8.03 -3.82 4.79
CA GLU A 101 8.17 -4.40 6.12
C GLU A 101 7.64 -3.46 7.22
N ASN A 102 7.81 -2.14 7.08
CA ASN A 102 7.25 -1.16 8.02
C ASN A 102 5.72 -1.20 8.02
N ILE A 103 5.09 -1.18 6.84
CA ILE A 103 3.63 -1.28 6.70
C ILE A 103 3.12 -2.63 7.21
N ALA A 104 3.82 -3.72 6.90
CA ALA A 104 3.51 -5.04 7.42
C ALA A 104 3.48 -5.06 8.95
N ARG A 105 4.47 -4.47 9.62
CA ARG A 105 4.48 -4.37 11.10
C ARG A 105 3.31 -3.55 11.66
N ILE A 106 2.88 -2.49 10.97
CA ILE A 106 1.68 -1.73 11.36
C ILE A 106 0.44 -2.62 11.28
N LEU A 107 0.28 -3.39 10.21
CA LEU A 107 -0.83 -4.33 10.05
C LEU A 107 -0.81 -5.43 11.11
N GLU A 108 0.36 -6.01 11.39
CA GLU A 108 0.54 -7.04 12.43
C GLU A 108 0.17 -6.52 13.82
N LYS A 109 0.63 -5.32 14.19
CA LYS A 109 0.31 -4.66 15.46
C LYS A 109 -1.21 -4.47 15.65
N ASN A 110 -1.95 -4.33 14.55
CA ASN A 110 -3.41 -4.20 14.55
C ASN A 110 -4.13 -5.55 14.32
N GLY A 111 -3.43 -6.68 14.46
CA GLY A 111 -4.02 -8.03 14.37
C GLY A 111 -4.36 -8.49 12.96
N ILE A 112 -3.88 -7.80 11.92
CA ILE A 112 -4.15 -8.14 10.53
C ILE A 112 -3.07 -9.11 10.03
N GLU A 113 -3.43 -10.39 9.98
CA GLU A 113 -2.57 -11.45 9.45
C GLU A 113 -2.32 -11.30 7.94
N HIS A 114 -1.05 -11.38 7.53
CA HIS A 114 -0.65 -11.20 6.14
C HIS A 114 0.59 -12.02 5.77
N GLU A 115 0.92 -11.98 4.49
CA GLU A 115 2.15 -12.53 3.90
C GLU A 115 2.85 -11.43 3.09
N ILE A 116 4.18 -11.36 3.18
CA ILE A 116 4.99 -10.44 2.38
C ILE A 116 5.60 -11.19 1.19
N LEU A 117 5.42 -10.64 -0.01
CA LEU A 117 6.03 -11.15 -1.24
C LEU A 117 6.77 -10.02 -1.95
N PHE A 118 7.94 -10.31 -2.51
CA PHE A 118 8.72 -9.33 -3.29
C PHE A 118 8.79 -9.70 -4.77
N ASP A 119 8.74 -8.70 -5.64
CA ASP A 119 8.82 -8.83 -7.10
C ASP A 119 7.78 -9.80 -7.70
N LYS A 120 6.60 -9.91 -7.08
CA LYS A 120 5.48 -10.78 -7.50
C LYS A 120 4.34 -10.03 -8.21
N MET A 121 4.64 -8.89 -8.85
CA MET A 121 3.62 -8.17 -9.62
C MET A 121 2.98 -9.07 -10.70
N LEU A 122 1.66 -9.25 -10.62
CA LEU A 122 0.86 -10.06 -11.55
C LEU A 122 1.06 -9.62 -13.02
N LEU A 123 1.28 -8.32 -13.26
CA LEU A 123 1.56 -7.74 -14.59
C LEU A 123 2.81 -8.32 -15.29
N HIS A 124 3.78 -8.87 -14.53
CA HIS A 124 4.99 -9.46 -15.10
C HIS A 124 4.97 -10.99 -15.16
N ALA A 125 4.02 -11.64 -14.49
CA ALA A 125 3.83 -13.08 -14.60
C ALA A 125 3.40 -13.48 -16.02
N ASN A 126 2.59 -12.63 -16.67
CA ASN A 126 2.01 -12.89 -18.00
C ASN A 126 2.88 -12.42 -19.18
N LYS A 127 4.08 -11.84 -18.93
CA LYS A 127 5.03 -11.47 -20.00
C LYS A 127 6.08 -12.55 -20.30
N LYS A 128 5.99 -13.72 -19.67
CA LYS A 128 6.74 -14.92 -20.06
C LYS A 128 5.86 -15.82 -20.93
N LYS A 129 5.58 -15.39 -22.15
CA LYS A 129 5.20 -16.25 -23.29
C LYS A 129 5.82 -15.66 -24.54
#